data_AF-A0AAE1WB16-F1
#
_entry.id   AF-A0AAE1WB16-F1
#
_cell.length_a   1.000
_cell.length_b   1.000
_cell.length_c   1.000
_cell.angle_alpha   90.00
_cell.angle_beta   90.00
_cell.angle_gamma   90.00
#
_symmetry.space_group_name_H-M   'P 1'
#
loop_
_entity.id
_entity.type
_entity.pdbx_description
1 polymer ?
#
loop_
_entity_poly.entity_id
_entity_poly.type
_entity_poly.pdbx_seq_one_letter_code
_entity_poly.pdbx_strand_id
1 'polypeptide(L)' 'MATENSFVQPAVPKFDGHYNHWAMLMEKFLRSKKYWIVVENGIPVAAGDGSSADAQKKQTEDLKLKDLKAKNYLFKH' A
#
# COMPACT_ATOMS: atom_id res chain seq x y z
N MET A 1 6.06 -34.42 7.24
CA MET A 1 5.95 -33.87 5.87
C MET A 1 6.02 -32.36 5.97
N ALA A 2 7.20 -31.79 5.75
CA ALA A 2 7.39 -30.35 5.71
C ALA A 2 7.03 -29.89 4.29
N THR A 3 5.79 -29.46 4.08
CA THR A 3 5.44 -28.76 2.84
C THR A 3 6.16 -27.43 2.86
N GLU A 4 7.14 -27.37 1.96
CA GLU A 4 8.02 -26.26 1.68
C GLU A 4 7.27 -24.93 1.71
N ASN A 5 7.93 -23.98 2.35
CA ASN A 5 7.72 -22.55 2.33
C ASN A 5 7.68 -22.06 0.87
N SER A 6 6.57 -22.31 0.17
CA SER A 6 6.25 -21.64 -1.07
C SER A 6 5.98 -20.20 -0.68
N PHE A 7 7.04 -19.39 -0.73
CA PHE A 7 6.94 -17.94 -0.70
C PHE A 7 6.37 -17.53 -2.07
N VAL A 8 5.12 -17.95 -2.31
CA VAL A 8 4.35 -17.53 -3.47
C VAL A 8 4.33 -16.02 -3.35
N GLN A 9 4.90 -15.34 -4.35
CA GLN A 9 4.80 -13.88 -4.41
C GLN A 9 3.34 -13.54 -4.17
N PRO A 10 3.01 -12.72 -3.16
CA PRO A 10 1.64 -12.52 -2.81
C PRO A 10 0.91 -12.01 -4.05
N ALA A 11 0.03 -12.85 -4.59
CA ALA A 11 -0.78 -12.49 -5.73
C ALA A 11 -1.81 -11.49 -5.23
N VAL A 12 -2.16 -10.52 -6.08
CA VAL A 12 -3.18 -9.52 -5.75
C VAL A 12 -4.48 -10.28 -5.45
N PRO A 13 -5.05 -10.13 -4.23
CA PRO A 13 -6.28 -10.82 -3.88
C PRO A 13 -7.40 -10.45 -4.86
N LYS A 14 -7.94 -11.44 -5.57
CA LYS A 14 -9.11 -11.25 -6.43
C LYS A 14 -10.36 -11.15 -5.56
N PHE A 15 -11.26 -10.26 -5.93
CA PHE A 15 -12.56 -10.18 -5.26
C PHE A 15 -13.42 -11.40 -5.64
N ASP A 16 -13.89 -12.13 -4.62
CA ASP A 16 -14.63 -13.39 -4.75
C ASP A 16 -16.08 -13.30 -4.24
N GLY A 17 -16.55 -12.09 -3.92
CA GLY A 17 -17.88 -11.85 -3.34
C GLY A 17 -17.89 -11.77 -1.81
N HIS A 18 -16.82 -12.21 -1.11
CA HIS A 18 -16.73 -12.11 0.34
C HIS A 18 -15.92 -10.89 0.78
N TYR A 19 -16.58 -9.72 0.84
CA TYR A 19 -15.92 -8.44 1.15
C TYR A 19 -15.02 -8.47 2.40
N ASN A 20 -15.50 -9.02 3.52
CA ASN A 20 -14.70 -9.09 4.76
C ASN A 20 -13.43 -9.93 4.61
N HIS A 21 -13.54 -11.08 3.91
CA HIS A 21 -12.40 -11.95 3.66
C HIS A 21 -11.40 -11.28 2.71
N TRP A 22 -11.90 -10.72 1.60
CA TRP A 22 -11.09 -10.01 0.63
C TRP A 22 -10.38 -8.80 1.24
N ALA A 23 -11.08 -7.98 2.03
CA ALA A 23 -10.51 -6.83 2.71
C ALA A 23 -9.38 -7.22 3.66
N MET A 24 -9.53 -8.33 4.40
CA MET A 24 -8.48 -8.85 5.28
C MET A 24 -7.22 -9.27 4.50
N LEU A 25 -7.38 -9.92 3.34
CA LEU A 25 -6.26 -10.29 2.48
C LEU A 25 -5.57 -9.06 1.88
N MET A 26 -6.34 -8.08 1.44
CA MET A 26 -5.84 -6.80 0.91
C MET A 26 -5.07 -5.99 1.95
N GLU A 27 -5.55 -5.96 3.19
CA GLU A 27 -4.85 -5.32 4.30
C GLU A 27 -3.49 -6.00 4.57
N LYS A 28 -3.47 -7.34 4.71
CA LYS A 28 -2.23 -8.10 4.91
C LYS A 28 -1.26 -7.91 3.74
N PHE A 29 -1.78 -7.88 2.50
CA PHE A 29 -1.01 -7.64 1.29
C PHE A 29 -0.32 -6.27 1.31
N LEU A 30 -1.07 -5.20 1.55
CA LEU A 30 -0.53 -3.84 1.57
C LEU A 30 0.39 -3.58 2.77
N ARG A 31 0.11 -4.18 3.93
CA ARG A 31 0.99 -4.13 5.11
C ARG A 31 2.32 -4.85 4.84
N SER A 32 2.31 -6.00 4.18
CA SER A 32 3.54 -6.73 3.79
C SER A 32 4.47 -5.91 2.89
N LYS A 33 3.90 -5.02 2.06
CA LYS A 33 4.64 -4.14 1.14
C LYS A 33 4.89 -2.74 1.71
N LYS A 34 4.50 -2.46 2.96
CA LYS A 34 4.56 -1.13 3.60
C LYS A 34 3.80 -0.03 2.84
N TYR A 35 2.81 -0.39 2.02
CA TYR A 35 1.94 0.57 1.31
C TYR A 35 0.74 1.00 2.14
N TRP A 36 0.37 0.19 3.15
CA TRP A 36 -0.77 0.48 4.02
C TRP A 36 -0.72 1.86 4.69
N ILE A 37 0.48 2.40 4.92
CA ILE A 37 0.67 3.72 5.51
C ILE A 37 -0.04 4.84 4.73
N VAL A 38 -0.18 4.70 3.41
CA VAL A 38 -0.88 5.66 2.54
C VAL A 38 -2.40 5.55 2.73
N VAL A 39 -2.92 4.35 2.98
CA VAL A 39 -4.35 4.10 3.21
C VAL A 39 -4.77 4.57 4.61
N GLU A 40 -3.92 4.32 5.60
CA GLU A 40 -4.17 4.66 7.01
C GLU A 40 -4.03 6.15 7.30
N ASN A 41 -2.92 6.77 6.87
CA ASN A 41 -2.61 8.16 7.20
C ASN A 41 -2.93 9.14 6.08
N GLY A 42 -3.30 8.64 4.89
CA GLY A 42 -3.42 9.47 3.70
C GLY A 42 -2.07 10.00 3.21
N ILE A 43 -2.11 10.80 2.15
CA ILE A 43 -0.98 11.61 1.71
C ILE A 43 -1.22 13.00 2.28
N PRO A 44 -0.34 13.54 3.14
CA PRO A 44 -0.51 14.89 3.66
C PRO A 44 -0.50 15.86 2.48
N VAL A 45 -1.59 16.62 2.35
CA VAL A 45 -1.61 17.78 1.47
C VAL A 45 -0.72 18.82 2.15
N ALA A 46 0.34 19.25 1.46
CA ALA A 46 1.25 20.26 1.97
C ALA A 46 0.42 21.50 2.36
N ALA A 47 0.23 21.70 3.67
CA ALA A 47 -0.38 22.91 4.20
C ALA A 47 0.54 24.06 3.79
N GLY A 48 -0.02 24.99 3.02
CA GLY A 48 0.74 26.07 2.41
C GLY A 48 1.08 27.14 3.43
N ASP A 49 1.96 26.87 4.38
CA ASP A 49 2.63 27.88 5.22
C ASP A 49 3.68 27.26 6.15
N GLY A 50 4.94 27.39 5.72
CA GLY A 50 6.08 27.64 6.60
C GLY A 50 6.34 26.67 7.75
N SER A 51 7.07 25.58 7.47
CA SER A 51 8.32 25.20 8.17
C SER A 51 8.74 23.79 7.73
N SER A 52 9.99 23.64 7.26
CA SER A 52 10.59 22.37 6.78
C SER A 52 10.04 21.83 5.44
N ALA A 53 9.97 22.71 4.43
CA ALA A 53 9.46 22.40 3.10
C ALA A 53 10.18 21.21 2.42
N ASP A 54 11.49 21.06 2.58
CA ASP A 54 12.26 20.02 1.88
C ASP A 54 11.98 18.60 2.41
N ALA A 55 11.96 18.44 3.74
CA ALA A 55 11.71 17.16 4.38
C ALA A 55 10.25 16.71 4.19
N GLN A 56 9.30 17.62 4.32
CA GLN A 56 7.87 17.34 4.08
C GLN A 56 7.60 17.01 2.62
N LYS A 57 8.24 17.73 1.68
CA LYS A 57 8.09 17.47 0.24
C LYS A 57 8.64 16.10 -0.13
N LYS A 58 9.81 15.73 0.38
CA LYS A 58 10.40 14.39 0.18
C LYS A 58 9.54 13.27 0.76
N GLN A 59 8.95 13.47 1.95
CA GLN A 59 8.00 12.51 2.52
C GLN A 59 6.72 12.38 1.68
N THR A 60 6.19 13.50 1.18
CA THR A 60 5.02 13.52 0.30
C THR A 60 5.29 12.80 -1.01
N GLU A 61 6.47 12.98 -1.61
CA GLU A 61 6.90 12.28 -2.82
C GLU A 61 7.06 10.77 -2.60
N ASP A 62 7.62 10.35 -1.46
CA ASP A 62 7.72 8.93 -1.09
C ASP A 62 6.34 8.28 -0.90
N LEU A 63 5.41 8.98 -0.24
CA LEU A 63 4.03 8.52 -0.06
C LEU A 63 3.27 8.45 -1.40
N LYS A 64 3.45 9.44 -2.29
CA LYS A 64 2.91 9.40 -3.66
C LYS A 64 3.47 8.24 -4.47
N LEU A 65 4.76 7.94 -4.33
CA LEU A 65 5.38 6.80 -5.01
C LEU A 65 4.82 5.47 -4.49
N LYS A 66 4.60 5.35 -3.17
CA LYS A 66 3.95 4.17 -2.56
C LYS A 66 2.52 4.00 -3.03
N ASP A 67 1.74 5.08 -3.10
CA ASP A 67 0.38 5.08 -3.66
C ASP A 67 0.37 4.58 -5.11
N LEU A 68 1.25 5.15 -5.94
CA LEU A 68 1.34 4.80 -7.36
C LEU A 68 1.77 3.34 -7.56
N LYS A 69 2.66 2.81 -6.71
CA LYS A 69 3.01 1.39 -6.69
C LYS A 69 1.81 0.53 -6.26
N ALA A 70 1.10 0.90 -5.20
CA ALA A 70 -0.09 0.18 -4.75
C ALA A 70 -1.14 0.10 -5.87
N LYS A 71 -1.47 1.22 -6.51
CA LYS A 71 -2.39 1.25 -7.67
C LYS A 71 -1.90 0.38 -8.82
N ASN A 72 -0.61 0.43 -9.16
CA ASN A 72 -0.06 -0.46 -10.17
C ASN A 72 -0.22 -1.93 -9.79
N TYR A 73 -0.01 -2.33 -8.54
CA TYR A 73 -0.27 -3.72 -8.15
C TYR A 73 -1.75 -4.07 -8.27
N LEU A 74 -2.66 -3.21 -7.82
CA LEU A 74 -4.08 -3.52 -7.77
C LEU A 74 -4.77 -3.51 -9.12
N PHE A 75 -4.30 -2.69 -10.06
CA PHE A 75 -4.93 -2.48 -11.37
C PHE A 75 -4.11 -2.99 -12.56
N LYS A 76 -2.94 -3.61 -12.32
CA LYS A 76 -2.17 -4.24 -13.40
C LYS A 76 -2.87 -5.52 -13.83
N HIS A 77 -3.51 -5.41 -14.99
CA HIS A 77 -4.22 -6.48 -15.68
C HIS A 77 -3.29 -7.27 -16.61
#